data_AF-A0A7Y3KUD8-F1
#
_entry.id   AF-A0A7Y3KUD8-F1
#
_cell.length_a   1.000
_cell.length_b   1.000
_cell.length_c   1.000
_cell.angle_alpha   90.00
_cell.angle_beta   90.00
_cell.angle_gamma   90.00
#
_symmetry.space_group_name_H-M   'P 1'
#
loop_
_entity.id
_entity.type
_entity.pdbx_description
1 polymer ?
#
loop_
_entity_poly.entity_id
_entity_poly.type
_entity_poly.pdbx_seq_one_letter_code
_entity_poly.pdbx_strand_id
1 'polypeptide(L)' 'MAQRRVGFLGPEGSFSHEAVSTLSDIEAIPFETIADLLNAVRDCNVDQALAPLENAIEGT' A
#
# COMPACT_ATOMS: atom_id res chain seq x y z
N MET A 1 19.17 9.90 -1.39
CA MET A 1 17.96 10.03 -0.55
C MET A 1 17.54 8.61 -0.20
N ALA A 2 17.12 8.34 1.04
CA ALA A 2 16.58 7.01 1.36
C ALA A 2 15.22 6.86 0.68
N GLN A 3 15.02 5.71 0.03
CA GLN A 3 13.76 5.37 -0.63
C GLN A 3 12.69 5.11 0.44
N ARG A 4 11.52 5.75 0.33
CA ARG A 4 10.43 5.60 1.32
C ARG A 4 9.76 4.24 1.17
N ARG A 5 9.57 3.49 2.24
CA ARG A 5 8.84 2.22 2.23
C ARG A 5 7.34 2.50 2.22
N VAL A 6 6.64 2.09 1.18
CA VAL A 6 5.20 2.27 1.06
C VAL A 6 4.53 0.90 0.97
N GLY A 7 3.76 0.57 1.99
CA GLY A 7 2.94 -0.64 1.98
C GLY A 7 1.73 -0.47 1.07
N PHE A 8 1.28 -1.54 0.41
CA PHE A 8 0.03 -1.55 -0.34
C PHE A 8 -0.73 -2.87 -0.17
N LEU A 9 -2.04 -2.84 -0.42
CA LEU A 9 -2.86 -4.06 -0.43
C LEU A 9 -2.55 -4.90 -1.68
N GLY A 10 -1.79 -5.97 -1.50
CA GLY A 10 -1.28 -6.82 -2.57
C GLY A 10 -2.32 -7.73 -3.22
N PRO A 11 -1.88 -8.70 -4.05
CA PRO A 11 -0.48 -8.95 -4.45
C PRO A 11 0.04 -7.98 -5.52
N GLU A 12 1.28 -8.19 -5.98
CA GLU A 12 1.77 -7.56 -7.21
C GLU A 12 0.81 -7.83 -8.39
N GLY A 13 0.62 -6.81 -9.21
CA GLY A 13 -0.31 -6.83 -10.34
C GLY A 13 -1.76 -6.47 -9.99
N SER A 14 -2.08 -6.17 -8.73
CA SER A 14 -3.39 -5.63 -8.32
C SER A 14 -3.55 -4.15 -8.72
N PHE A 15 -4.77 -3.62 -8.62
CA PHE A 15 -5.03 -2.18 -8.78
C PHE A 15 -4.28 -1.33 -7.74
N SER A 16 -4.07 -1.84 -6.54
CA SER A 16 -3.25 -1.17 -5.53
C SER A 16 -1.76 -1.18 -5.89
N HIS A 17 -1.29 -2.24 -6.56
CA HIS A 17 0.07 -2.28 -7.10
C HIS A 17 0.26 -1.24 -8.21
N GLU A 18 -0.72 -1.10 -9.10
CA GLU A 18 -0.73 -0.04 -10.11
C GLU A 18 -0.75 1.34 -9.45
N ALA A 19 -1.61 1.57 -8.47
CA ALA A 19 -1.70 2.84 -7.76
C ALA A 19 -0.39 3.21 -7.04
N VAL A 20 0.23 2.26 -6.33
CA VAL A 20 1.50 2.52 -5.62
C VAL A 20 2.65 2.75 -6.60
N SER A 21 2.63 2.13 -7.79
CA SER A 21 3.62 2.36 -8.84
C SER A 21 3.63 3.78 -9.42
N THR A 22 2.58 4.57 -9.17
CA THR A 22 2.52 5.99 -9.57
C THR A 22 3.38 6.90 -8.68
N LEU A 23 3.85 6.41 -7.54
CA LEU A 23 4.68 7.15 -6.60
C LEU A 23 6.17 7.03 -6.99
N SER A 24 6.92 8.13 -6.81
CA SER A 24 8.36 8.18 -7.07
C SER A 24 9.17 8.10 -5.78
N ASP A 25 10.39 7.56 -5.88
CA ASP A 25 11.34 7.42 -4.77
C ASP A 25 10.81 6.57 -3.60
N ILE A 26 10.09 5.48 -3.93
CA ILE A 26 9.54 4.53 -2.96
C ILE A 26 9.99 3.08 -3.18
N GLU A 27 9.95 2.28 -2.13
CA GLU A 27 10.02 0.81 -2.14
C GLU A 27 8.60 0.31 -1.83
N ALA A 28 7.95 -0.34 -2.79
CA ALA A 28 6.59 -0.84 -2.63
C ALA A 28 6.59 -2.22 -1.96
N ILE A 29 5.86 -2.36 -0.86
CA ILE A 29 5.82 -3.59 -0.04
C ILE A 29 4.40 -4.15 -0.01
N PRO A 30 4.14 -5.35 -0.55
CA PRO A 30 2.79 -5.93 -0.58
C PRO A 30 2.37 -6.47 0.80
N PHE A 31 1.11 -6.29 1.14
CA PHE A 31 0.46 -6.89 2.32
C PHE A 31 -0.80 -7.65 1.92
N GLU A 32 -1.09 -8.76 2.61
CA GLU A 32 -2.25 -9.62 2.30
C GLU A 32 -3.58 -9.02 2.76
N THR A 33 -3.57 -8.28 3.87
CA THR A 33 -4.77 -7.66 4.43
C THR A 33 -4.55 -6.19 4.77
N ILE A 34 -5.65 -5.43 4.81
CA ILE A 34 -5.63 -4.04 5.27
C ILE A 34 -5.17 -3.97 6.74
N ALA A 35 -5.53 -4.95 7.57
CA ALA A 35 -5.10 -4.99 8.96
C ALA A 35 -3.58 -5.09 9.09
N ASP A 36 -2.93 -5.96 8.30
CA ASP A 36 -1.47 -6.11 8.30
C ASP A 36 -0.78 -4.84 7.79
N LEU A 37 -1.33 -4.24 6.74
CA LEU A 37 -0.85 -2.97 6.21
C LEU A 37 -0.90 -1.84 7.25
N LEU A 38 -2.01 -1.71 7.98
CA LEU A 38 -2.16 -0.72 9.04
C LEU A 38 -1.25 -0.99 10.24
N ASN A 39 -1.09 -2.27 10.63
CA ASN A 39 -0.13 -2.66 11.66
C ASN A 39 1.30 -2.29 11.24
N ALA A 40 1.66 -2.50 9.98
CA ALA A 40 3.00 -2.18 9.48
C ALA A 40 3.32 -0.67 9.55
N VAL A 41 2.32 0.19 9.33
CA VAL A 41 2.48 1.64 9.56
C VAL A 41 2.62 1.94 11.05
N ARG A 42 1.75 1.38 11.89
CA ARG A 42 1.78 1.58 13.36
C ARG A 42 3.12 1.18 13.97
N ASP A 43 3.69 0.09 13.48
CA ASP A 43 4.92 -0.52 13.99
C ASP A 43 6.17 0.04 13.28
N CYS A 44 6.03 1.07 12.43
CA CYS A 44 7.11 1.71 11.67
C CYS A 44 7.88 0.78 10.69
N ASN A 45 7.28 -0.35 10.32
CA ASN A 45 7.82 -1.28 9.31
C ASN A 45 7.76 -0.68 7.90
N VAL A 46 6.79 0.19 7.65
CA VAL A 46 6.68 1.04 6.46
C VAL A 46 6.46 2.48 6.86
N ASP A 47 6.80 3.41 5.97
CA ASP A 47 6.68 4.84 6.22
C ASP A 47 5.27 5.35 5.88
N GLN A 48 4.60 4.72 4.91
CA GLN A 48 3.24 5.05 4.46
C GLN A 48 2.50 3.78 4.02
N ALA A 49 1.16 3.87 3.95
CA ALA A 49 0.30 2.82 3.40
C ALA A 49 -0.61 3.37 2.30
N LEU A 50 -0.81 2.60 1.25
CA LEU A 50 -1.80 2.79 0.21
C LEU A 50 -2.84 1.67 0.28
N ALA A 51 -4.06 2.01 0.66
CA ALA A 51 -5.19 1.09 0.67
C ALA A 51 -6.34 1.69 -0.16
N PRO A 52 -7.10 0.86 -0.89
CA PRO A 52 -8.35 1.32 -1.48
C PRO A 52 -9.31 1.71 -0.35
N LEU A 53 -9.96 2.87 -0.48
CA LEU A 53 -10.98 3.33 0.47
C LEU A 53 -12.39 3.02 -0.02
N GLU A 54 -12.66 3.25 -1.32
CA GLU A 54 -13.97 3.03 -1.94
C GLU A 54 -13.79 2.54 -3.38
N ASN A 55 -14.77 1.78 -3.87
CA ASN A 55 -14.92 1.43 -5.28
C ASN A 55 -16.27 1.97 -5.81
N ALA A 56 -16.29 2.55 -7.01
CA ALA A 56 -17.51 3.11 -7.59
C ALA A 56 -18.61 2.07 -7.89
N ILE A 57 -18.27 0.79 -7.99
CA ILE A 57 -19.22 -0.30 -8.29
C ILE A 57 -19.72 -0.97 -7.01
N GLU A 58 -18.82 -1.16 -6.04
CA GLU A 58 -19.07 -1.95 -4.83
C GLU A 58 -18.68 -1.16 -3.57
N GLY A 59 -19.03 0.13 -3.53
CA GLY A 59 -18.62 1.03 -2.45
C GLY A 59 -18.94 0.47 -1.07
N THR A 60 -17.91 0.03 -0.35
CA THR A 60 -17.84 -0.16 1.11
C THR A 60 -16.38 -0.26 1.53
#